data_AF-A0A699VPJ4-F1
#
_entry.id   AF-A0A699VPJ4-F1
#
_cell.length_a   1.000
_cell.length_b   1.000
_cell.length_c   1.000
_cell.angle_alpha   90.00
_cell.angle_beta   90.00
_cell.angle_gamma   90.00
#
_symmetry.space_group_name_H-M   'P 1'
#
loop_
_entity.id
_entity.type
_entity.pdbx_description
1 polymer ?
#
loop_
_entity_poly.entity_id
_entity_poly.type
_entity_poly.pdbx_seq_one_letter_code
_entity_poly.pdbx_strand_id
1 'polypeptide(L)'
;EAQVPAATLTAAPARIVAAPSRRRKGVVIRDPESESTTSTIIPAETKSKDKGKRILRKPQTEAQARKNMIMYLKNVAGFKMDYFKGMYNDDIRLIFEAKFNSNVAFLLKTKEHIEEDENRALQKLNET
;
A
#
# COMPACT_ATOMS: atom_id res chain seq x y z
N GLU A 1 50.05 50.74 22.95
CA GLU A 1 51.09 49.75 23.33
C GLU A 1 50.51 48.69 24.23
N ALA A 2 51.11 47.49 24.15
CA ALA A 2 50.91 46.32 25.00
C ALA A 2 51.31 46.63 26.48
N GLN A 3 51.13 45.81 27.53
CA GLN A 3 50.90 44.38 27.68
C GLN A 3 50.42 44.06 29.12
N VAL A 4 49.79 42.88 29.25
CA VAL A 4 49.22 42.09 30.37
C VAL A 4 50.08 41.95 31.66
N PRO A 5 49.54 41.54 32.83
CA PRO A 5 49.35 40.10 33.18
C PRO A 5 48.16 39.85 34.17
N ALA A 6 47.70 38.67 34.59
CA ALA A 6 48.02 37.25 34.45
C ALA A 6 46.70 36.47 34.63
N ALA A 7 46.41 35.48 33.78
CA ALA A 7 45.26 34.58 33.97
C ALA A 7 45.75 33.21 34.48
N THR A 8 45.31 32.86 35.68
CA THR A 8 45.49 31.55 36.31
C THR A 8 44.68 30.50 35.54
N LEU A 9 45.34 29.50 34.95
CA LEU A 9 44.69 28.32 34.41
C LEU A 9 44.95 27.12 35.32
N THR A 10 44.00 26.83 36.19
CA THR A 10 43.97 25.56 36.94
C THR A 10 43.46 24.47 36.01
N ALA A 11 44.38 23.60 35.58
CA ALA A 11 44.07 22.37 34.86
C ALA A 11 43.52 21.31 35.82
N ALA A 12 42.38 20.71 35.48
CA ALA A 12 41.82 19.55 36.17
C ALA A 12 41.22 18.56 35.14
N PRO A 13 41.30 17.25 35.39
CA PRO A 13 41.30 16.22 34.34
C PRO A 13 39.93 15.95 33.71
N ALA A 14 39.95 15.72 32.40
CA ALA A 14 38.84 15.22 31.61
C ALA A 14 38.34 13.88 32.17
N ARG A 15 37.07 13.84 32.58
CA ARG A 15 36.35 12.58 32.87
C ARG A 15 35.41 12.29 31.70
N ILE A 16 35.80 11.34 30.85
CA ILE A 16 34.88 10.64 29.94
C ILE A 16 34.03 9.75 30.84
N VAL A 17 32.81 10.18 31.17
CA VAL A 17 31.83 9.33 31.85
C VAL A 17 30.93 8.72 30.79
N ALA A 18 31.07 7.41 30.60
CA ALA A 18 30.25 6.61 29.72
C ALA A 18 28.75 6.74 30.08
N ALA A 19 27.92 6.92 29.06
CA ALA A 19 26.48 7.03 29.20
C ALA A 19 25.87 5.71 29.74
N PRO A 20 24.98 5.74 30.74
CA PRO A 20 24.30 4.55 31.21
C PRO A 20 23.19 4.13 30.24
N SER A 21 23.39 3.04 29.50
CA SER A 21 22.31 2.37 28.77
C SER A 21 21.42 1.58 29.74
N ARG A 22 20.36 2.23 30.25
CA ARG A 22 19.39 1.59 31.15
C ARG A 22 18.19 1.07 30.36
N ARG A 23 18.23 -0.24 30.09
CA ARG A 23 17.15 -1.07 29.55
C ARG A 23 15.81 -0.76 30.24
N ARG A 24 14.79 -0.30 29.51
CA ARG A 24 13.40 -0.34 29.99
C ARG A 24 12.85 -1.74 29.78
N LYS A 25 12.79 -2.54 30.84
CA LYS A 25 11.86 -3.67 30.96
C LYS A 25 10.54 -3.12 31.49
N GLY A 26 9.45 -3.34 30.77
CA GLY A 26 8.09 -3.23 31.31
C GLY A 26 7.13 -2.39 30.47
N VAL A 27 6.35 -3.06 29.63
CA VAL A 27 4.92 -2.75 29.51
C VAL A 27 4.21 -4.04 29.92
N VAL A 28 3.59 -4.00 31.10
CA VAL A 28 2.64 -5.00 31.56
C VAL A 28 1.39 -4.78 30.71
N ILE A 29 1.18 -5.63 29.71
CA ILE A 29 -0.10 -5.71 29.02
C ILE A 29 -0.97 -6.58 29.92
N ARG A 30 -1.88 -5.94 30.66
CA ARG A 30 -3.02 -6.60 31.29
C ARG A 30 -3.89 -7.19 30.18
N ASP A 31 -4.42 -8.40 30.40
CA ASP A 31 -5.32 -9.09 29.50
C ASP A 31 -6.52 -8.22 29.09
N PRO A 32 -6.98 -8.29 27.83
CA PRO A 32 -8.40 -8.12 27.56
C PRO A 32 -9.09 -9.44 27.92
N GLU A 33 -9.76 -9.46 29.07
CA GLU A 33 -10.99 -10.25 29.20
C GLU A 33 -11.96 -9.76 28.11
N SER A 34 -11.93 -10.42 26.96
CA SER A 34 -13.09 -10.51 26.07
C SER A 34 -13.40 -11.98 25.91
N GLU A 35 -14.35 -12.41 26.74
CA GLU A 35 -15.08 -13.67 26.75
C GLU A 35 -15.09 -14.37 25.38
N SER A 36 -14.15 -15.31 25.19
CA SER A 36 -14.07 -16.16 24.01
C SER A 36 -14.90 -17.42 24.24
N THR A 37 -16.22 -17.25 24.31
CA THR A 37 -17.14 -18.38 24.40
C THR A 37 -17.58 -18.77 22.99
N THR A 38 -17.12 -19.95 22.57
CA THR A 38 -17.64 -20.79 21.47
C THR A 38 -17.05 -20.54 20.07
N SER A 39 -15.99 -21.27 19.75
CA SER A 39 -15.92 -22.10 18.52
C SER A 39 -14.57 -22.82 18.45
N THR A 40 -14.54 -23.98 19.08
CA THR A 40 -13.61 -25.10 18.87
C THR A 40 -13.38 -25.38 17.38
N ILE A 41 -12.25 -24.94 16.80
CA ILE A 41 -11.67 -25.58 15.62
C ILE A 41 -10.13 -25.49 15.73
N ILE A 42 -9.51 -26.64 15.95
CA ILE A 42 -8.08 -26.88 16.17
C ILE A 42 -7.20 -26.22 15.08
N PRO A 43 -6.21 -25.37 15.41
CA PRO A 43 -5.19 -24.97 14.44
C PRO A 43 -3.96 -25.88 14.58
N ALA A 44 -3.82 -26.87 13.69
CA ALA A 44 -2.55 -27.54 13.51
C ALA A 44 -1.58 -26.58 12.77
N GLU A 45 -0.49 -26.23 13.44
CA GLU A 45 0.59 -25.42 12.88
C GLU A 45 1.22 -26.10 11.65
N THR A 46 1.32 -25.38 10.54
CA THR A 46 2.40 -25.62 9.58
C THR A 46 3.03 -24.28 9.16
N LYS A 47 4.29 -24.10 9.53
CA LYS A 47 5.16 -23.00 9.11
C LYS A 47 5.45 -23.18 7.62
N SER A 48 5.07 -22.22 6.76
CA SER A 48 5.65 -22.15 5.42
C SER A 48 6.41 -20.84 5.24
N LYS A 49 7.71 -21.00 5.05
CA LYS A 49 8.70 -19.99 4.70
C LYS A 49 8.76 -19.95 3.19
N ASP A 50 8.01 -19.04 2.54
CA ASP A 50 8.16 -18.81 1.11
C ASP A 50 8.73 -17.42 0.84
N LYS A 51 9.91 -17.43 0.24
CA LYS A 51 10.69 -16.26 -0.11
C LYS A 51 10.15 -15.72 -1.43
N GLY A 52 9.71 -14.45 -1.39
CA GLY A 52 9.69 -13.51 -2.52
C GLY A 52 9.58 -14.11 -3.92
N LYS A 53 8.39 -14.53 -4.31
CA LYS A 53 8.00 -14.56 -5.72
C LYS A 53 7.05 -13.40 -5.96
N ARG A 54 7.41 -12.55 -6.91
CA ARG A 54 6.59 -11.48 -7.47
C ARG A 54 5.29 -12.14 -7.93
N ILE A 55 4.25 -11.95 -7.12
CA ILE A 55 2.94 -12.58 -7.20
C ILE A 55 2.24 -12.04 -8.47
N LEU A 56 2.47 -12.69 -9.61
CA LEU A 56 1.52 -12.64 -10.73
C LEU A 56 0.34 -13.59 -10.37
N ARG A 57 -0.32 -13.35 -9.22
CA ARG A 57 -1.42 -14.21 -8.76
C ARG A 57 -2.65 -13.85 -9.56
N LYS A 58 -2.95 -14.68 -10.56
CA LYS A 58 -4.33 -14.92 -10.96
C LYS A 58 -5.17 -15.13 -9.69
N PRO A 59 -6.39 -14.57 -9.60
CA PRO A 59 -7.23 -14.81 -8.44
C PRO A 59 -7.44 -16.32 -8.28
N GLN A 60 -6.88 -16.87 -7.20
CA GLN A 60 -6.82 -18.32 -6.95
C GLN A 60 -8.15 -18.82 -6.38
N THR A 61 -9.06 -17.92 -6.01
CA THR A 61 -10.36 -18.21 -5.39
C THR A 61 -11.34 -17.07 -5.69
N GLU A 62 -12.65 -17.36 -5.73
CA GLU A 62 -13.72 -16.38 -5.94
C GLU A 62 -13.65 -15.19 -4.97
N ALA A 63 -13.34 -15.44 -3.69
CA ALA A 63 -13.13 -14.40 -2.69
C ALA A 63 -11.96 -13.44 -3.04
N GLN A 64 -10.91 -13.94 -3.72
CA GLN A 64 -9.82 -13.10 -4.19
C GLN A 64 -10.25 -12.27 -5.41
N ALA A 65 -11.01 -12.85 -6.33
CA ALA A 65 -11.59 -12.11 -7.46
C ALA A 65 -12.50 -10.98 -6.94
N ARG A 66 -13.36 -11.26 -5.96
CA ARG A 66 -14.19 -10.25 -5.30
C ARG A 66 -13.37 -9.09 -4.71
N LYS A 67 -12.32 -9.41 -3.96
CA LYS A 67 -11.41 -8.39 -3.39
C LYS A 67 -10.74 -7.54 -4.48
N ASN A 68 -10.30 -8.16 -5.57
CA ASN A 68 -9.70 -7.45 -6.70
C ASN A 68 -10.70 -6.51 -7.40
N MET A 69 -11.94 -6.96 -7.62
CA MET A 69 -13.01 -6.13 -8.20
C MET A 69 -13.31 -4.91 -7.32
N ILE A 70 -13.47 -5.12 -6.02
CA ILE A 70 -13.72 -4.04 -5.05
C ILE A 70 -12.53 -3.05 -5.03
N MET A 71 -11.29 -3.55 -5.04
CA MET A 71 -10.09 -2.70 -5.11
C MET A 71 -10.05 -1.86 -6.38
N TYR A 72 -10.37 -2.44 -7.54
CA TYR A 72 -10.46 -1.71 -8.80
C TYR A 72 -11.50 -0.60 -8.72
N LEU A 73 -12.71 -0.92 -8.24
CA LEU A 73 -13.80 0.05 -8.11
C LEU A 73 -13.45 1.18 -7.15
N LYS A 74 -12.74 0.89 -6.04
CA LYS A 74 -12.19 1.93 -5.16
C LYS A 74 -11.20 2.83 -5.88
N ASN A 75 -10.25 2.27 -6.60
CA ASN A 75 -9.13 3.03 -7.18
C ASN A 75 -9.54 3.81 -8.44
N VAL A 76 -10.41 3.23 -9.28
CA VAL A 76 -10.78 3.79 -10.59
C VAL A 76 -12.05 4.64 -10.52
N ALA A 77 -13.03 4.23 -9.71
CA ALA A 77 -14.30 4.91 -9.60
C ALA A 77 -14.50 5.65 -8.27
N GLY A 78 -13.56 5.52 -7.32
CA GLY A 78 -13.62 6.26 -6.04
C GLY A 78 -14.64 5.70 -5.05
N PHE A 79 -15.15 4.49 -5.25
CA PHE A 79 -16.13 3.90 -4.35
C PHE A 79 -15.54 3.66 -2.94
N LYS A 80 -16.34 3.94 -1.91
CA LYS A 80 -15.99 3.56 -0.53
C LYS A 80 -16.09 2.05 -0.37
N MET A 81 -15.19 1.44 0.41
CA MET A 81 -15.24 0.00 0.67
C MET A 81 -16.52 -0.44 1.38
N ASP A 82 -17.06 0.43 2.24
CA ASP A 82 -18.28 0.16 3.02
C ASP A 82 -19.53 0.00 2.15
N TYR A 83 -19.53 0.57 0.95
CA TYR A 83 -20.62 0.42 -0.02
C TYR A 83 -20.85 -1.05 -0.41
N PHE A 84 -19.78 -1.85 -0.46
CA PHE A 84 -19.85 -3.26 -0.86
C PHE A 84 -20.15 -4.21 0.32
N LYS A 85 -20.31 -3.69 1.55
CA LYS A 85 -20.68 -4.51 2.72
C LYS A 85 -22.12 -4.98 2.56
N GLY A 86 -22.34 -6.29 2.65
CA GLY A 86 -23.66 -6.89 2.46
C GLY A 86 -24.13 -7.00 1.00
N MET A 87 -23.38 -6.49 0.02
CA MET A 87 -23.68 -6.70 -1.39
C MET A 87 -23.34 -8.14 -1.83
N TYR A 88 -24.16 -8.70 -2.72
CA TYR A 88 -23.88 -9.99 -3.34
C TYR A 88 -22.73 -9.88 -4.35
N ASN A 89 -22.05 -11.01 -4.59
CA ASN A 89 -20.92 -11.05 -5.52
C ASN A 89 -21.34 -10.68 -6.95
N ASP A 90 -22.54 -11.09 -7.36
CA ASP A 90 -23.09 -10.82 -8.69
C ASP A 90 -23.35 -9.32 -8.90
N ASP A 91 -23.88 -8.63 -7.89
CA ASP A 91 -24.09 -7.17 -7.95
C ASP A 91 -22.75 -6.42 -8.07
N ILE A 92 -21.73 -6.85 -7.31
CA ILE A 92 -20.39 -6.27 -7.38
C ILE A 92 -19.79 -6.50 -8.77
N ARG A 93 -19.98 -7.70 -9.32
CA ARG A 93 -19.51 -8.05 -10.66
C ARG A 93 -20.20 -7.21 -11.73
N LEU A 94 -21.51 -6.96 -11.60
CA LEU A 94 -22.27 -6.13 -12.52
C LEU A 94 -21.73 -4.69 -12.54
N ILE A 95 -21.48 -4.10 -11.37
CA ILE A 95 -20.91 -2.75 -11.26
C ILE A 95 -19.50 -2.70 -11.85
N PHE A 96 -18.68 -3.71 -11.56
CA PHE A 96 -17.34 -3.84 -12.11
C PHE A 96 -17.38 -3.90 -13.64
N GLU A 97 -18.23 -4.74 -14.22
CA GLU A 97 -18.34 -4.94 -15.66
C GLU A 97 -18.80 -3.65 -16.36
N ALA A 98 -19.80 -2.96 -15.82
CA ALA A 98 -20.26 -1.68 -16.35
C ALA A 98 -19.11 -0.64 -16.39
N LYS A 99 -18.32 -0.54 -15.30
CA LYS A 99 -17.19 0.39 -15.23
C LYS A 99 -16.03 -0.03 -16.12
N PHE A 100 -15.73 -1.32 -16.16
CA PHE A 100 -14.65 -1.88 -16.97
C PHE A 100 -14.92 -1.67 -18.47
N ASN A 101 -16.13 -2.01 -18.93
CA ASN A 101 -16.52 -1.86 -20.33
C ASN A 101 -16.51 -0.38 -20.76
N SER A 102 -16.97 0.53 -19.90
CA SER A 102 -16.88 1.98 -20.16
C SER A 102 -15.43 2.44 -20.33
N ASN A 103 -14.50 1.93 -19.53
CA ASN A 103 -13.09 2.28 -19.64
C ASN A 103 -12.45 1.70 -20.90
N VAL A 104 -12.78 0.45 -21.26
CA VAL A 104 -12.29 -0.18 -22.50
C VAL A 104 -12.81 0.58 -23.73
N ALA A 105 -14.10 0.94 -23.75
CA ALA A 105 -14.68 1.73 -24.84
C ALA A 105 -14.00 3.09 -25.00
N PHE A 106 -13.71 3.78 -23.89
CA PHE A 106 -12.98 5.05 -23.90
C PHE A 106 -11.56 4.91 -24.46
N LEU A 107 -10.83 3.88 -24.03
CA LEU A 107 -9.47 3.62 -24.50
C LEU A 107 -9.44 3.28 -25.99
N LEU A 108 -10.39 2.47 -26.47
CA LEU A 108 -10.49 2.12 -27.87
C LEU A 108 -10.74 3.36 -28.74
N LYS A 109 -11.68 4.21 -28.33
CA LYS A 109 -11.98 5.48 -29.00
C LYS A 109 -10.77 6.41 -29.06
N THR A 110 -9.99 6.48 -27.98
CA THR A 110 -8.80 7.35 -27.92
C THR A 110 -7.71 6.84 -28.86
N LYS A 111 -7.53 5.52 -28.95
CA LYS A 111 -6.53 4.92 -29.85
C LYS A 111 -6.86 5.21 -31.31
N GLU A 112 -8.12 5.03 -31.71
CA GLU A 112 -8.59 5.32 -33.07
C GLU A 112 -8.39 6.79 -33.45
N HIS A 113 -8.71 7.72 -32.55
CA HIS A 113 -8.52 9.16 -32.80
C HIS A 113 -7.03 9.54 -32.94
N ILE A 114 -6.12 8.93 -32.18
CA ILE A 114 -4.68 9.18 -32.33
C ILE A 114 -4.20 8.67 -33.69
N GLU A 115 -4.61 7.47 -34.09
CA GLU A 115 -4.26 6.88 -35.39
C GLU A 115 -4.79 7.70 -36.57
N GLU A 116 -6.02 8.22 -36.47
CA GLU A 116 -6.59 9.11 -37.49
C GLU A 116 -5.82 10.44 -37.60
N ASP A 117 -5.46 11.05 -36.47
CA ASP A 117 -4.69 12.31 -36.44
C ASP A 117 -3.25 12.11 -36.98
N GLU A 118 -2.61 10.99 -36.66
CA GLU A 118 -1.31 10.60 -37.22
C GLU A 118 -1.37 10.42 -38.74
N ASN A 119 -2.38 9.71 -39.24
CA ASN A 119 -2.58 9.53 -40.69
C ASN A 119 -2.83 10.87 -41.40
N ARG A 120 -3.60 11.76 -40.78
CA ARG A 120 -3.83 13.12 -41.30
C ARG A 120 -2.55 13.96 -41.34
N ALA A 121 -1.71 13.84 -40.32
CA ALA A 121 -0.42 14.53 -40.27
C ALA A 121 0.55 14.00 -41.33
N LEU A 122 0.62 12.68 -41.52
CA LEU A 122 1.44 12.05 -42.56
C LEU A 122 0.99 12.44 -43.97
N GLN A 123 -0.33 12.51 -44.22
CA GLN A 123 -0.85 12.94 -45.53
C GLN A 123 -0.41 14.37 -45.86
N LYS A 124 -0.51 15.31 -44.89
CA LYS A 124 -0.07 16.70 -45.09
C LYS A 124 1.43 16.83 -45.40
N LEU A 125 2.26 15.95 -44.83
CA LEU A 125 3.71 15.95 -45.08
C LEU A 125 4.07 15.46 -46.48
N ASN A 126 3.30 14.54 -47.06
CA ASN A 126 3.57 14.01 -48.41
C ASN A 126 3.05 14.91 -49.54
N GLU A 127 2.20 15.88 -49.22
CA GLU A 127 1.67 16.88 -50.17
C GLU A 127 2.51 18.17 -50.24
N THR A 128 3.55 18.31 -49.40
CA THR A 128 4.50 19.45 -49.38
C THR A 128 5.84 19.05 -49.97
#